data_AF-A0A374WDJ4-F1
#
_entry.id   AF-A0A374WDJ4-F1
#
_cell.length_a   1.000
_cell.length_b   1.000
_cell.length_c   1.000
_cell.angle_alpha   90.00
_cell.angle_beta   90.00
_cell.angle_gamma   90.00
#
_symmetry.space_group_name_H-M   'P 1'
#
loop_
_entity.id
_entity.type
_entity.pdbx_description
1 polymer ?
#
loop_
_entity_poly.entity_id
_entity_poly.type
_entity_poly.pdbx_seq_one_letter_code
_entity_poly.pdbx_strand_id
1 'polypeptide(L)'
;MFSDDQNIDNLQQLYADIKKYIILQKDYTKLEIVEKMTILISTFTMVLILVVLGMIALFYLLFAFAHFLAPIVGGLQYSFVIIAGITFLLMAIAYFFRKKLFINPMVNFLANLFLNDSNK
;
A
#
# COMPACT_ATOMS: atom_id res chain seq x y z
N MET A 1 34.95 8.47 52.90
CA MET A 1 33.90 7.46 53.16
C MET A 1 32.48 7.99 52.90
N PHE A 2 32.28 9.19 52.32
CA PHE A 2 30.93 9.77 52.13
C PHE A 2 30.57 10.11 50.67
N SER A 3 31.44 9.77 49.71
CA SER A 3 31.25 10.16 48.30
C SER A 3 30.74 9.02 47.42
N ASP A 4 30.84 7.76 47.86
CA ASP A 4 30.32 6.62 47.10
C ASP A 4 28.80 6.48 47.24
N ASP A 5 28.25 6.60 48.46
CA ASP A 5 26.81 6.43 48.70
C ASP A 5 25.95 7.45 47.93
N GLN A 6 26.38 8.71 47.85
CA GLN A 6 25.66 9.74 47.08
C GLN A 6 25.68 9.49 45.56
N ASN A 7 26.73 8.87 45.03
CA ASN A 7 26.81 8.54 43.61
C ASN A 7 25.95 7.33 43.25
N ILE A 8 25.84 6.36 44.17
CA ILE A 8 25.02 5.15 43.98
C ILE A 8 23.52 5.49 43.94
N ASP A 9 23.06 6.40 44.81
CA ASP A 9 21.68 6.91 44.80
C ASP A 9 21.36 7.69 43.52
N ASN A 10 22.31 8.49 43.03
CA ASN A 10 22.16 9.28 41.82
C ASN A 10 22.13 8.41 40.56
N LEU A 11 22.91 7.32 40.52
CA LEU A 11 22.85 6.30 39.47
C LEU A 11 21.53 5.52 39.49
N GLN A 12 20.98 5.23 40.66
CA GLN A 12 19.64 4.61 40.78
C GLN A 12 18.53 5.55 40.30
N GLN A 13 18.61 6.84 40.63
CA GLN A 13 17.67 7.85 40.13
C GLN A 13 17.77 8.02 38.61
N LEU A 14 18.99 8.07 38.06
CA LEU A 14 19.21 8.16 36.62
C LEU A 14 18.64 6.92 35.90
N TYR A 15 18.80 5.72 36.47
CA TYR A 15 18.24 4.49 35.91
C TYR A 15 16.70 4.48 35.97
N ALA A 16 16.11 5.02 37.04
CA ALA A 16 14.67 5.16 37.18
C ALA A 16 14.09 6.17 36.16
N ASP A 17 14.79 7.27 35.92
CA ASP A 17 14.40 8.29 34.95
C ASP A 17 14.57 7.81 33.50
N ILE A 18 15.66 7.11 33.18
CA ILE A 18 15.85 6.45 31.88
C ILE A 18 14.75 5.41 31.64
N LYS A 19 14.40 4.61 32.66
CA LYS A 19 13.32 3.63 32.58
C LYS A 19 11.96 4.29 32.36
N LYS A 20 11.69 5.42 33.02
CA LYS A 20 10.50 6.25 32.79
C LYS A 20 10.48 6.82 31.38
N TYR A 21 11.61 7.29 30.86
CA TYR A 21 11.74 7.84 29.51
C TYR A 21 11.52 6.77 28.42
N ILE A 22 12.05 5.56 28.63
CA ILE A 22 11.84 4.41 27.73
C ILE A 22 10.37 3.98 27.75
N ILE A 23 9.71 3.99 28.91
CA ILE A 23 8.27 3.67 29.00
C ILE A 23 7.44 4.71 28.27
N LEU A 24 7.75 6.00 28.44
CA LEU A 24 7.04 7.09 27.75
C LEU A 24 7.23 7.00 26.23
N GLN A 25 8.47 6.83 25.75
CA GLN A 25 8.75 6.64 24.33
C GLN A 25 8.02 5.43 23.76
N LYS A 26 7.93 4.33 24.51
CA LYS A 26 7.23 3.12 24.07
C LYS A 26 5.76 3.38 23.76
N ASP A 27 5.09 4.19 24.58
CA ASP A 27 3.68 4.54 24.35
C ASP A 27 3.51 5.51 23.17
N TYR A 28 4.41 6.48 22.99
CA TYR A 28 4.41 7.38 21.82
C TYR A 28 4.72 6.65 20.52
N THR A 29 5.75 5.80 20.49
CA THR A 29 6.10 4.99 19.32
C THR A 29 4.99 4.00 18.99
N LYS A 30 4.34 3.40 20.00
CA LYS A 30 3.20 2.51 19.77
C LYS A 30 2.02 3.25 19.17
N LEU A 31 1.76 4.49 19.61
CA LEU A 31 0.68 5.32 19.06
C LEU A 31 0.98 5.76 17.62
N GLU A 32 2.20 6.19 17.34
CA GLU A 32 2.65 6.61 15.99
C GLU A 32 2.65 5.43 15.00
N ILE A 33 3.06 4.23 15.44
CA ILE A 33 2.95 3.00 14.64
C ILE A 33 1.49 2.68 14.36
N VAL A 34 0.61 2.74 15.36
CA VAL A 34 -0.82 2.46 15.15
C VAL A 34 -1.45 3.47 14.21
N GLU A 35 -1.10 4.75 14.32
CA GLU A 35 -1.57 5.81 13.41
C GLU A 35 -1.10 5.56 11.97
N LYS A 36 0.20 5.32 11.74
CA LYS A 36 0.74 5.01 10.42
C LYS A 36 0.16 3.72 9.83
N MET A 37 -0.01 2.68 10.65
CA MET A 37 -0.67 1.43 10.22
C MET A 37 -2.14 1.67 9.86
N THR A 38 -2.85 2.54 10.59
CA THR A 38 -4.25 2.87 10.30
C THR A 38 -4.36 3.68 9.00
N ILE A 39 -3.49 4.66 8.78
CA ILE A 39 -3.44 5.44 7.54
C ILE A 39 -3.09 4.54 6.35
N LEU A 40 -2.15 3.62 6.53
CA LEU A 40 -1.79 2.61 5.56
C LEU A 40 -3.00 1.75 5.17
N ILE A 41 -3.67 1.17 6.17
CA ILE A 41 -4.84 0.30 5.96
C ILE A 41 -5.99 1.09 5.32
N SER A 42 -6.23 2.33 5.76
CA SER A 42 -7.27 3.19 5.19
C SER A 42 -7.00 3.51 3.73
N THR A 43 -5.76 3.94 3.41
CA THR A 43 -5.34 4.23 2.03
C THR A 43 -5.40 2.97 1.16
N PHE A 44 -4.93 1.84 1.69
CA PHE A 44 -4.98 0.55 1.00
C PHE A 44 -6.41 0.16 0.68
N THR A 45 -7.32 0.27 1.64
CA THR A 45 -8.75 -0.02 1.47
C THR A 45 -9.39 0.90 0.43
N MET A 46 -9.09 2.20 0.47
CA MET A 46 -9.58 3.18 -0.50
C MET A 46 -9.13 2.84 -1.93
N VAL A 47 -7.85 2.52 -2.11
CA VAL A 47 -7.32 2.08 -3.41
C VAL A 47 -7.98 0.77 -3.86
N LEU A 48 -8.19 -0.18 -2.95
CA LEU A 48 -8.82 -1.46 -3.26
C LEU A 48 -10.24 -1.28 -3.79
N ILE A 49 -11.05 -0.44 -3.13
CA ILE A 49 -12.40 -0.08 -3.59
C ILE A 49 -12.37 0.56 -4.97
N LEU A 50 -11.44 1.49 -5.19
CA LEU A 50 -11.28 2.21 -6.46
C LEU A 50 -10.87 1.26 -7.60
N VAL A 51 -9.99 0.29 -7.32
CA VAL A 51 -9.60 -0.76 -8.27
C VAL A 51 -10.77 -1.67 -8.62
N VAL A 52 -11.59 -2.07 -7.63
CA VAL A 52 -12.77 -2.91 -7.88
C VAL A 52 -13.80 -2.16 -8.73
N LEU A 53 -14.11 -0.90 -8.38
CA LEU A 53 -14.99 -0.03 -9.17
C LEU A 53 -14.45 0.17 -10.59
N GLY A 54 -13.14 0.42 -10.72
CA GLY A 54 -12.47 0.58 -12.01
C GLY A 54 -12.54 -0.69 -12.85
N MET A 55 -12.37 -1.87 -12.23
CA MET A 55 -12.49 -3.16 -12.92
C MET A 55 -13.90 -3.39 -13.45
N ILE A 56 -14.92 -3.10 -12.65
CA ILE A 56 -16.33 -3.19 -13.08
C ILE A 56 -16.61 -2.21 -14.23
N ALA A 57 -16.18 -0.95 -14.10
CA ALA A 57 -16.38 0.06 -15.12
C ALA A 57 -15.69 -0.29 -16.44
N LEU A 58 -14.43 -0.74 -16.39
CA LEU A 58 -13.68 -1.21 -17.56
C LEU A 58 -14.38 -2.39 -18.23
N PHE A 59 -14.91 -3.33 -17.45
CA PHE A 59 -15.65 -4.47 -17.98
C PHE A 59 -16.91 -4.04 -18.74
N TYR A 60 -17.68 -3.09 -18.20
CA TYR A 60 -18.82 -2.51 -18.90
C TYR A 60 -18.42 -1.72 -20.15
N LEU A 61 -17.29 -1.00 -20.12
CA LEU A 61 -16.78 -0.26 -21.27
C LEU A 61 -16.39 -1.21 -22.41
N LEU A 62 -15.73 -2.33 -22.09
CA LEU A 62 -15.46 -3.42 -23.03
C LEU A 62 -16.73 -4.01 -23.65
N PHE A 63 -17.76 -4.21 -22.82
CA PHE A 63 -19.07 -4.66 -23.29
C PHE A 63 -19.76 -3.67 -24.23
N ALA A 64 -19.69 -2.37 -23.91
CA ALA A 64 -20.22 -1.31 -24.76
C ALA A 64 -19.51 -1.29 -26.13
N PHE A 65 -18.19 -1.45 -26.13
CA PHE A 65 -17.40 -1.55 -27.36
C PHE A 65 -17.77 -2.79 -28.19
N ALA A 66 -18.05 -3.93 -27.53
CA ALA A 66 -18.54 -5.14 -28.19
C ALA A 66 -19.89 -4.96 -28.86
N HIS A 67 -20.80 -4.24 -28.19
CA HIS A 67 -22.10 -3.95 -28.74
C HIS A 67 -22.02 -2.99 -29.93
N PHE A 68 -21.10 -2.02 -29.90
CA PHE A 68 -20.85 -1.11 -31.02
C PHE A 68 -20.25 -1.84 -32.24
N LEU A 69 -19.42 -2.87 -32.03
CA LEU A 69 -18.90 -3.71 -33.11
C LEU A 69 -19.92 -4.73 -33.64
N ALA A 70 -20.92 -5.14 -32.86
CA ALA A 70 -21.93 -6.13 -33.25
C ALA A 70 -22.58 -5.91 -34.65
N PRO A 71 -23.02 -4.70 -35.03
CA PRO A 71 -23.57 -4.47 -36.36
C PRO A 71 -22.53 -4.51 -37.48
N ILE A 72 -21.24 -4.25 -37.19
CA ILE A 72 -20.15 -4.22 -38.17
C ILE A 72 -19.66 -5.64 -38.50
N VAL A 73 -19.64 -6.53 -37.50
CA VAL A 73 -19.09 -7.89 -37.62
C VAL A 73 -20.17 -8.93 -37.98
N GLY A 74 -21.43 -8.51 -38.11
CA GLY A 74 -22.53 -9.38 -38.55
C GLY A 74 -23.06 -10.34 -37.47
N GLY A 75 -22.75 -10.08 -36.19
CA GLY A 75 -23.27 -10.85 -35.06
C GLY A 75 -22.51 -10.61 -33.76
N LEU A 76 -23.24 -10.56 -32.64
CA LEU A 76 -22.69 -10.38 -31.28
C LEU A 76 -21.57 -11.38 -30.94
N GLN A 77 -21.70 -12.62 -31.42
CA GLN A 77 -20.76 -13.72 -31.15
C GLN A 77 -19.37 -13.42 -31.71
N TYR A 78 -19.30 -12.92 -32.95
CA TYR A 78 -18.02 -12.60 -33.60
C TYR A 78 -17.35 -11.36 -32.98
N SER A 79 -18.15 -10.37 -32.54
CA SER A 79 -17.63 -9.22 -31.80
C SER A 79 -16.99 -9.62 -30.48
N PHE A 80 -17.58 -10.56 -29.74
CA PHE A 80 -16.98 -11.08 -28.52
C PHE A 80 -15.67 -11.84 -28.79
N VAL A 81 -15.57 -12.61 -29.88
CA VAL A 81 -14.33 -13.31 -30.24
C VAL A 81 -13.21 -12.33 -30.59
N ILE A 82 -13.50 -11.28 -31.35
CA ILE A 82 -12.51 -10.24 -31.71
C ILE A 82 -12.06 -9.50 -30.46
N ILE A 83 -12.97 -9.12 -29.57
CA ILE A 83 -12.64 -8.39 -28.34
C ILE A 83 -11.90 -9.28 -27.34
N ALA A 84 -12.25 -10.56 -27.25
CA ALA A 84 -11.49 -11.53 -26.47
C ALA A 84 -10.06 -11.65 -27.01
N GLY A 85 -9.87 -11.69 -28.33
CA GLY A 85 -8.55 -11.66 -28.95
C GLY A 85 -7.74 -10.40 -28.59
N ILE A 86 -8.36 -9.22 -28.71
CA ILE A 86 -7.72 -7.93 -28.41
C ILE A 86 -7.39 -7.81 -26.91
N THR A 87 -8.30 -8.20 -26.02
CA THR A 87 -8.07 -8.15 -24.57
C THR A 87 -7.01 -9.16 -24.13
N PHE A 88 -6.95 -10.34 -24.73
CA PHE A 88 -5.89 -11.31 -24.47
C PHE A 88 -4.51 -10.80 -24.90
N LEU A 89 -4.45 -10.11 -26.05
CA LEU A 89 -3.23 -9.49 -26.54
C LEU A 89 -2.78 -8.32 -25.64
N LEU A 90 -3.72 -7.46 -25.23
CA LEU A 90 -3.48 -6.41 -24.22
C LEU A 90 -3.02 -6.99 -22.88
N MET A 91 -3.61 -8.11 -22.44
CA MET A 91 -3.21 -8.80 -21.21
C MET A 91 -1.78 -9.34 -21.31
N ALA A 92 -1.37 -9.88 -22.46
CA ALA A 92 0.00 -10.32 -22.70
C ALA A 92 1.01 -9.15 -22.66
N ILE A 93 0.66 -8.00 -23.26
CA ILE A 93 1.48 -6.77 -23.21
C ILE A 93 1.58 -6.25 -21.77
N ALA A 94 0.45 -6.20 -21.05
CA ALA A 94 0.41 -5.79 -19.65
C ALA A 94 1.23 -6.71 -18.74
N TYR A 95 1.23 -8.02 -19.01
CA TYR A 95 2.07 -8.99 -18.31
C TYR A 95 3.56 -8.69 -18.52
N PHE A 96 3.96 -8.28 -19.72
CA PHE A 96 5.34 -7.87 -19.99
C PHE A 96 5.71 -6.57 -19.25
N PHE A 97 4.78 -5.63 -19.17
CA PHE A 97 4.94 -4.37 -18.41
C PHE A 97 4.71 -4.50 -16.90
N ARG A 98 4.40 -5.71 -16.38
CA ARG A 98 4.01 -5.92 -14.96
C ARG A 98 4.99 -5.32 -13.96
N LYS A 99 6.29 -5.36 -14.28
CA LYS A 99 7.36 -4.82 -13.43
C LYS A 99 7.23 -3.32 -13.21
N LYS A 100 6.77 -2.56 -14.20
CA LYS A 100 6.70 -1.09 -14.12
C LYS A 100 5.38 -0.59 -13.50
N LEU A 101 4.29 -1.35 -13.65
CA LEU A 101 2.95 -0.92 -13.26
C LEU A 101 2.55 -1.34 -11.84
N PHE A 102 2.94 -2.52 -11.37
CA PHE A 102 2.56 -3.03 -10.04
C PHE A 102 3.70 -3.00 -9.03
N ILE A 103 4.90 -3.45 -9.45
CA ILE A 103 6.04 -3.59 -8.53
C ILE A 103 6.62 -2.22 -8.15
N ASN A 104 6.73 -1.30 -9.10
CA ASN A 104 7.31 0.01 -8.86
C ASN A 104 6.54 0.86 -7.81
N PRO A 105 5.20 1.02 -7.89
CA PRO A 105 4.47 1.76 -6.85
C PRO A 105 4.52 1.05 -5.49
N MET A 106 4.48 -0.28 -5.47
CA MET A 106 4.51 -1.06 -4.22
C MET A 106 5.87 -0.97 -3.51
N VAL A 107 6.98 -1.01 -4.27
CA VAL A 107 8.34 -0.84 -3.73
C VAL A 107 8.55 0.60 -3.25
N ASN A 108 8.09 1.60 -4.00
CA ASN A 108 8.26 3.01 -3.60
C ASN A 108 7.42 3.36 -2.37
N PHE A 109 6.24 2.73 -2.23
CA PHE A 109 5.39 2.86 -1.05
C PHE A 109 6.05 2.23 0.19
N LEU A 110 6.56 0.99 0.07
CA LEU A 110 7.28 0.33 1.17
C LEU A 110 8.57 1.09 1.51
N ALA A 111 9.30 1.58 0.51
CA ALA A 111 10.49 2.40 0.71
C ALA A 111 10.16 3.69 1.47
N ASN A 112 9.10 4.41 1.09
CA ASN A 112 8.67 5.61 1.84
C ASN A 112 8.13 5.29 3.24
N LEU A 113 7.47 4.15 3.44
CA LEU A 113 6.99 3.77 4.77
C LEU A 113 8.16 3.43 5.71
N PHE A 114 9.12 2.64 5.24
CA PHE A 114 10.25 2.18 6.06
C PHE A 114 11.39 3.22 6.20
N LEU A 115 11.74 3.93 5.12
CA LEU A 115 12.85 4.88 5.14
C LEU A 115 12.48 6.21 5.78
N ASN A 116 11.22 6.65 5.65
CA ASN A 116 10.77 7.90 6.26
C ASN A 116 10.51 7.77 7.77
N ASP A 117 10.48 6.54 8.31
CA ASP A 117 10.55 6.25 9.75
C ASP A 117 11.99 6.20 10.29
N SER A 118 12.98 5.89 9.43
CA SER A 118 14.39 5.79 9.83
C SER A 118 15.10 7.16 9.94
N ASN A 119 14.49 8.24 9.46
CA ASN A 119 15.08 9.58 9.42
C ASN A 119 14.47 10.53 10.46
N LYS A 120 14.13 10.00 11.65
CA LYS A 120 13.68 10.79 12.78
C LYS A 120 14.30 10.30 14.08
#